data_AF-C2XNL0-F1
#
_entry.id   AF-C2XNL0-F1
#
_cell.length_a   1.000
_cell.length_b   1.000
_cell.length_c   1.000
_cell.angle_alpha   90.00
_cell.angle_beta   90.00
_cell.angle_gamma   90.00
#
_symmetry.space_group_name_H-M   'P 1'
#
loop_
_entity.id
_entity.type
_entity.pdbx_description
1 polymer ?
#
loop_
_entity_poly.entity_id
_entity_poly.type
_entity_poly.pdbx_seq_one_letter_code
_entity_poly.pdbx_strand_id
1 'polypeptide(L)' 'MELTIDKSVSDLDSKVKEMCEKLLANVVMEDYRYEVEEVVAL' A
#
# COMPACT_ATOMS: atom_id res chain seq x y z
N MET A 1 8.71 -2.18 4.04
CA MET A 1 7.68 -2.50 5.05
C MET A 1 6.57 -3.27 4.35
N GLU A 2 6.00 -4.27 4.99
CA GLU A 2 4.96 -5.12 4.40
C GLU A 2 3.59 -4.67 4.91
N LEU A 3 2.61 -4.55 4.01
CA LEU A 3 1.24 -4.13 4.32
C LEU A 3 0.26 -5.15 3.74
N THR A 4 -0.56 -5.75 4.61
CA THR A 4 -1.62 -6.68 4.19
C THR A 4 -2.95 -5.95 4.13
N ILE A 5 -3.64 -6.01 2.98
CA ILE A 5 -4.95 -5.39 2.78
C ILE A 5 -5.96 -6.48 2.41
N ASP A 6 -7.16 -6.40 2.98
CA ASP A 6 -8.24 -7.33 2.69
C ASP A 6 -8.81 -7.12 1.27
N LYS A 7 -9.17 -8.21 0.58
CA LYS A 7 -9.71 -8.16 -0.79
C LYS A 7 -11.00 -7.35 -0.93
N SER A 8 -11.72 -7.10 0.17
CA SER A 8 -12.96 -6.32 0.17
C SER A 8 -12.73 -4.80 0.07
N VAL A 9 -11.48 -4.34 0.06
CA VAL A 9 -11.17 -2.90 -0.07
C VAL A 9 -11.47 -2.40 -1.49
N SER A 10 -12.47 -1.52 -1.57
CA SER A 10 -12.69 -0.67 -2.74
C SER A 10 -11.62 0.44 -2.78
N ASP A 11 -11.13 0.79 -3.97
CA ASP A 11 -10.10 1.81 -4.18
C ASP A 11 -8.76 1.53 -3.44
N LEU A 12 -8.19 0.33 -3.71
CA LEU A 12 -6.90 -0.12 -3.17
C LEU A 12 -5.79 0.95 -3.33
N ASP A 13 -5.69 1.57 -4.51
CA ASP A 13 -4.68 2.60 -4.81
C ASP A 13 -4.76 3.78 -3.85
N SER A 14 -5.95 4.36 -3.64
CA SER A 14 -6.12 5.47 -2.71
C SER A 14 -5.76 5.08 -1.28
N LYS A 15 -6.05 3.84 -0.88
CA LYS A 15 -5.74 3.36 0.47
C LYS A 15 -4.24 3.15 0.68
N VAL A 16 -3.57 2.54 -0.29
CA VAL A 16 -2.11 2.32 -0.26
C VAL A 16 -1.39 3.67 -0.26
N LYS A 17 -1.81 4.60 -1.12
CA LYS A 17 -1.25 5.95 -1.18
C LYS A 17 -1.39 6.68 0.15
N GLU A 18 -2.59 6.68 0.75
CA GLU A 18 -2.82 7.30 2.05
C GLU A 18 -1.91 6.73 3.16
N MET A 19 -1.77 5.40 3.21
CA MET A 19 -0.90 4.72 4.18
C MET A 19 0.58 5.07 3.95
N CYS A 20 1.01 5.11 2.69
CA CYS A 20 2.36 5.48 2.30
C CYS A 20 2.68 6.92 2.68
N GLU A 21 1.81 7.88 2.39
CA GLU A 21 2.06 9.29 2.68
C GLU A 21 1.94 9.65 4.17
N LYS A 22 1.06 8.97 4.92
CA LYS A 22 0.79 9.34 6.32
C LYS A 22 1.68 8.61 7.33
N LEU A 23 2.16 7.42 7.01
CA LEU A 23 2.80 6.55 8.02
C LEU A 23 4.09 5.91 7.52
N LEU A 24 4.15 5.48 6.26
CA LEU A 24 5.19 4.54 5.81
C LEU A 24 6.34 5.21 5.03
N ALA A 25 6.12 6.37 4.41
CA ALA A 25 7.13 7.08 3.65
C ALA A 25 7.10 8.57 3.98
N ASN A 26 8.27 9.15 4.21
CA ASN A 26 8.41 10.59 4.27
C ASN A 26 8.53 11.15 2.86
N VAL A 27 7.40 11.38 2.19
CA VAL A 27 7.33 11.79 0.77
C VAL A 27 8.08 13.07 0.41
N VAL A 28 8.50 13.88 1.40
CA VAL A 28 9.32 15.07 1.17
C VAL A 28 10.80 14.70 0.99
N MET A 29 11.25 13.59 1.58
CA MET A 29 12.67 13.17 1.59
C MET A 29 12.91 11.82 0.90
N GLU A 30 11.87 11.01 0.72
CA GLU A 30 11.95 9.63 0.24
C GLU A 30 10.89 9.36 -0.83
N ASP A 31 11.31 8.71 -1.92
CA ASP A 31 10.41 8.18 -2.94
C ASP A 31 10.00 6.76 -2.57
N TYR A 32 8.76 6.38 -2.87
CA TYR A 32 8.28 5.03 -2.60
C TYR A 32 7.64 4.42 -3.84
N ARG A 33 7.80 3.11 -3.96
CA ARG A 33 7.15 2.29 -4.98
C ARG A 33 6.53 1.10 -4.31
N TYR A 34 5.32 0.76 -4.73
CA TYR A 34 4.62 -0.43 -4.27
C TYR A 34 4.24 -1.30 -5.47
N GLU A 35 4.16 -2.59 -5.23
CA GLU A 35 3.68 -3.58 -6.18
C GLU A 35 2.55 -4.35 -5.52
N VAL A 36 1.48 -4.63 -6.28
CA VAL A 36 0.30 -5.33 -5.77
C VAL A 36 0.32 -6.73 -6.33
N GLU A 37 0.46 -7.71 -5.44
CA GLU A 37 0.37 -9.12 -5.80
C GLU A 37 -0.90 -9.73 -5.22
N GLU A 38 -1.64 -10.46 -6.04
CA GLU A 38 -2.79 -11.22 -5.56
C GLU A 38 -2.31 -12.53 -4.92
N VAL A 39 -2.32 -12.59 -3.60
CA VAL A 39 -2.04 -13.83 -2.87
C VAL A 39 -3.30 -14.71 -2.87
N VAL A 40 -3.28 -15.75 -3.68
CA VAL A 40 -4.23 -16.87 -3.58
C VAL A 40 -3.60 -17.96 -2.70
N ALA A 41 -4.06 -18.05 -1.45
CA ALA A 41 -3.70 -19.18 -0.59
C ALA A 41 -4.40 -20.44 -1.13
N LEU A 42 -3.59 -21.47 -1.40
CA LEU A 42 -3.98 -22.72 -2.06
C LEU A 42 -4.50 -23.76 -1.05
#